data_AF-D8JSF5-F1
#
_entry.id   AF-D8JSF5-F1
#
_cell.length_a   1.000
_cell.length_b   1.000
_cell.length_c   1.000
_cell.angle_alpha   90.00
_cell.angle_beta   90.00
_cell.angle_gamma   90.00
#
_symmetry.space_group_name_H-M   'P 1'
#
loop_
_entity.id
_entity.type
_entity.pdbx_description
1 polymer ?
#
loop_
_entity_poly.entity_id
_entity_poly.type
_entity_poly.pdbx_seq_one_letter_code
_entity_poly.pdbx_strand_id
1 'polypeptide(L)'
;MAKIRPGDTAALAPVSRRLTPPGVFLLRMTIFLTLVGFLAAILFDQLKHSFLNNPGLNGLIVGTLVLGIIYAYRQVFRLYPEIRWVNAFRIADPGLSISAKPVLLTPMATMLRDRTGTISLSTAAMRSFMDSIGSRLDEARDTGRYMVGLLVFLGLLGTFWGLLETIQSVGRAIDTLDTKASDNVQLFSDLKAGLSAPLAGMGTAFSSSLLGLSGSLILGFLELQASHAHNRFYNELEEWLSGITELTPGGTAVGSSDYVNRQLLGAIVDMQKALEDFTARLGEQPVVPPRMLGQPQGANPEEVRDLARGVNQLVTQMRSEQKVVREWVDEQAQQQAEVASMLKNLADAMKRGD
;
A
#
# COMPACT_ATOMS: atom_id res chain seq x y z
N MET A 1 -14.20 -54.76 14.58
CA MET A 1 -12.97 -53.96 14.70
C MET A 1 -12.41 -53.71 13.30
N ALA A 2 -12.75 -52.58 12.67
CA ALA A 2 -12.26 -52.23 11.34
C ALA A 2 -10.98 -51.39 11.47
N LYS A 3 -9.91 -51.86 10.84
CA LYS A 3 -8.55 -51.33 10.92
C LYS A 3 -8.43 -50.13 9.97
N ILE A 4 -8.34 -48.93 10.54
CA ILE A 4 -8.09 -47.68 9.79
C ILE A 4 -6.67 -47.74 9.21
N ARG A 5 -6.52 -47.52 7.91
CA ARG A 5 -5.23 -47.49 7.20
C ARG A 5 -4.47 -46.21 7.58
N PRO A 6 -3.15 -46.25 7.80
CA PRO A 6 -2.34 -45.06 8.03
C PRO A 6 -2.10 -44.37 6.69
N GLY A 7 -3.02 -43.52 6.27
CA GLY A 7 -2.95 -42.80 4.99
C GLY A 7 -4.00 -41.70 4.81
N ASP A 8 -5.14 -41.78 5.51
CA ASP A 8 -6.28 -40.88 5.27
C ASP A 8 -6.34 -39.64 6.17
N THR A 9 -5.33 -39.40 7.03
CA THR A 9 -5.29 -38.18 7.86
C THR A 9 -4.50 -37.02 7.23
N ALA A 10 -3.95 -37.20 6.02
CA ALA A 10 -3.17 -36.17 5.34
C ALA A 10 -4.00 -35.23 4.44
N ALA A 11 -5.34 -35.39 4.39
CA ALA A 11 -6.20 -34.68 3.44
C ALA A 11 -7.07 -33.56 4.03
N LEU A 12 -6.79 -33.07 5.24
CA LEU A 12 -7.53 -31.95 5.85
C LEU A 12 -6.59 -30.98 6.57
N ALA A 13 -5.81 -30.22 5.82
CA ALA A 13 -5.22 -28.98 6.32
C ALA A 13 -5.89 -27.82 5.60
N PRO A 14 -6.75 -27.00 6.24
CA PRO A 14 -7.22 -25.77 5.62
C PRO A 14 -6.00 -24.85 5.43
N VAL A 15 -5.58 -24.69 4.18
CA VAL A 15 -4.49 -23.80 3.78
C VAL A 15 -4.99 -22.35 3.91
N SER A 16 -5.01 -21.82 5.12
CA SER A 16 -5.05 -20.37 5.34
C SER A 16 -4.00 -20.01 6.38
N ARG A 17 -2.90 -19.43 5.93
CA ARG A 17 -1.69 -19.15 6.73
C ARG A 17 -1.99 -18.09 7.80
N ARG A 18 -1.49 -18.26 9.03
CA ARG A 18 -1.67 -17.25 10.09
C ARG A 18 -0.91 -15.97 9.75
N LEU A 19 -1.51 -14.80 10.01
CA LEU A 19 -0.77 -13.55 9.90
C LEU A 19 0.33 -13.53 10.95
N THR A 20 1.53 -13.13 10.53
CA THR A 20 2.74 -13.16 11.35
C THR A 20 2.76 -11.92 12.25
N PRO A 21 2.92 -12.05 13.57
CA PRO A 21 3.05 -10.87 14.42
C PRO A 21 4.33 -10.08 14.08
N PRO A 22 4.31 -8.74 14.15
CA PRO A 22 5.43 -7.89 13.71
C PRO A 22 6.56 -7.81 14.75
N GLY A 23 6.67 -8.80 15.64
CA GLY A 23 7.62 -8.81 16.75
C GLY A 23 9.08 -8.77 16.32
N VAL A 24 9.41 -9.35 15.18
CA VAL A 24 10.77 -9.32 14.63
C VAL A 24 11.20 -7.89 14.27
N PHE A 25 10.29 -7.06 13.77
CA PHE A 25 10.59 -5.65 13.45
C PHE A 25 10.81 -4.82 14.70
N LEU A 26 9.96 -5.00 15.73
CA LEU A 26 10.17 -4.36 17.03
C LEU A 26 11.52 -4.77 17.64
N LEU A 27 11.86 -6.06 17.60
CA LEU A 27 13.14 -6.54 18.13
C LEU A 27 14.32 -5.86 17.42
N ARG A 28 14.29 -5.74 16.09
CA ARG A 28 15.32 -5.02 15.31
C ARG A 28 15.40 -3.54 15.68
N MET A 29 14.25 -2.87 15.83
CA MET A 29 14.19 -1.47 16.26
C MET A 29 14.77 -1.28 17.68
N THR A 30 14.47 -2.19 18.60
CA THR A 30 14.96 -2.13 19.98
C THR A 30 16.45 -2.40 20.03
N ILE A 31 16.95 -3.45 19.37
CA ILE A 31 18.38 -3.75 19.28
C ILE A 31 19.15 -2.56 18.71
N PHE A 32 18.66 -1.97 17.62
CA PHE A 32 19.28 -0.80 17.00
C PHE A 32 19.33 0.39 17.96
N LEU A 33 18.22 0.72 18.63
CA LEU A 33 18.20 1.82 19.60
C LEU A 33 19.09 1.55 20.82
N THR A 34 19.20 0.30 21.28
CA THR A 34 20.14 -0.06 22.34
C THR A 34 21.58 0.17 21.92
N LEU A 35 21.95 -0.20 20.69
CA LEU A 35 23.30 0.04 20.14
C LEU A 35 23.59 1.54 20.00
N VAL A 36 22.64 2.31 19.46
CA VAL A 36 22.74 3.77 19.35
C VAL A 36 22.82 4.43 20.73
N GLY A 37 22.02 3.98 21.69
CA GLY A 37 22.05 4.47 23.07
C GLY A 37 23.38 4.17 23.76
N PHE A 38 23.97 3.00 23.50
CA PHE A 38 25.31 2.65 23.99
C PHE A 38 26.38 3.56 23.39
N LEU A 39 26.32 3.82 22.08
CA LEU A 39 27.22 4.77 21.42
C LEU A 39 27.06 6.19 21.99
N ALA A 40 25.82 6.64 22.21
CA ALA A 40 25.53 7.93 22.82
C ALA A 40 26.03 8.01 24.27
N ALA A 41 26.00 6.92 25.03
CA ALA A 41 26.55 6.87 26.38
C ALA A 41 28.08 6.98 26.38
N ILE A 42 28.77 6.36 25.42
CA ILE A 42 30.24 6.51 25.26
C ILE A 42 30.59 7.96 24.89
N LEU A 43 29.80 8.59 24.02
CA LEU A 43 30.01 9.98 23.57
C LEU A 43 29.31 11.02 24.46
N PHE A 44 28.91 10.66 25.68
CA PHE A 44 28.05 11.52 26.50
C PHE A 44 28.67 12.90 26.78
N ASP A 45 29.96 12.98 27.09
CA ASP A 45 30.64 14.25 27.35
C ASP A 45 30.64 15.16 26.11
N GLN A 46 31.00 14.63 24.94
CA GLN A 46 30.93 15.36 23.67
C GLN A 46 29.50 15.80 23.34
N LEU A 47 28.50 14.94 23.54
CA LEU A 47 27.09 15.26 23.29
C LEU A 47 26.59 16.35 24.23
N LYS A 48 26.97 16.31 25.51
CA LYS A 48 26.60 17.31 26.51
C LYS A 48 27.23 18.67 26.18
N HIS A 49 28.51 18.70 25.81
CA HIS A 49 29.18 19.92 25.37
C HIS A 49 28.53 20.49 24.10
N SER A 50 28.21 19.65 23.11
CA SER A 50 27.50 20.08 21.90
C SER A 50 26.10 20.61 22.23
N PHE A 51 25.36 19.96 23.12
CA PHE A 51 24.01 20.36 23.53
C PHE A 51 24.00 21.74 24.19
N LEU A 52 24.94 21.99 25.12
CA LEU A 52 25.02 23.24 25.89
C LEU A 52 25.40 24.45 25.05
N ASN A 53 25.98 24.28 23.86
CA ASN A 53 26.29 25.39 22.96
C ASN A 53 25.04 26.10 22.45
N ASN A 54 23.98 25.35 22.14
CA ASN A 54 22.71 25.87 21.62
C ASN A 54 21.53 25.07 22.20
N PRO A 55 21.19 25.27 23.49
CA PRO A 55 20.25 24.42 24.21
C PRO A 55 18.83 24.46 23.63
N GLY A 56 18.41 25.60 23.04
CA GLY A 56 17.10 25.73 22.43
C GLY A 56 16.94 24.84 21.19
N LEU A 57 17.82 25.02 20.19
CA LEU A 57 17.76 24.29 18.93
C LEU A 57 18.09 22.80 19.12
N ASN A 58 19.16 22.48 19.87
CA ASN A 58 19.51 21.09 20.16
C ASN A 58 18.44 20.39 21.00
N GLY A 59 17.78 21.10 21.92
CA GLY A 59 16.61 20.62 22.66
C GLY A 59 15.46 20.26 21.73
N LEU A 60 15.20 21.08 20.71
CA LEU A 60 14.16 20.81 19.70
C LEU A 60 14.52 19.62 18.80
N ILE A 61 15.79 19.46 18.41
CA ILE A 61 16.28 18.28 17.68
C ILE A 61 16.04 17.01 18.50
N VAL A 62 16.51 16.99 19.76
CA VAL A 62 16.36 15.81 20.64
C VAL A 62 14.88 15.54 20.92
N GLY A 63 14.07 16.57 21.17
CA GLY A 63 12.63 16.43 21.37
C GLY A 63 11.92 15.83 20.15
N THR A 64 12.25 16.31 18.94
CA THR A 64 11.72 15.78 17.68
C THR A 64 12.15 14.33 17.47
N LEU A 65 13.41 13.99 17.77
CA LEU A 65 13.92 12.62 17.71
C LEU A 65 13.16 11.69 18.65
N VAL A 66 12.96 12.08 19.91
CA VAL A 66 12.21 11.28 20.88
C VAL A 66 10.76 11.07 20.44
N LEU A 67 10.08 12.14 20.00
CA LEU A 67 8.73 12.04 19.47
C LEU A 67 8.67 11.12 18.24
N GLY A 68 9.68 11.17 17.37
CA GLY A 68 9.76 10.32 16.18
C GLY A 68 9.95 8.86 16.54
N ILE A 69 10.81 8.56 17.51
CA ILE A 69 11.00 7.21 18.04
C ILE A 69 9.66 6.69 18.59
N ILE A 70 8.98 7.47 19.43
CA ILE A 70 7.67 7.08 20.00
C ILE A 70 6.65 6.83 18.87
N TYR A 71 6.60 7.70 17.87
CA TYR A 71 5.71 7.58 16.73
C TYR A 71 5.96 6.28 15.94
N ALA A 72 7.21 5.97 15.59
CA ALA A 72 7.57 4.76 14.85
C ALA A 72 7.17 3.49 15.61
N TYR A 73 7.43 3.43 16.93
CA TYR A 73 6.97 2.30 17.76
C TYR A 73 5.45 2.21 17.82
N ARG A 74 4.76 3.34 18.02
CA ARG A 74 3.29 3.37 18.06
C ARG A 74 2.69 2.85 16.75
N GLN A 75 3.31 3.18 15.62
CA GLN A 75 2.89 2.68 14.30
C GLN A 75 2.97 1.15 14.22
N VAL A 76 4.08 0.56 14.67
CA VAL A 76 4.24 -0.91 14.69
C VAL A 76 3.32 -1.58 15.72
N PHE A 77 3.13 -0.98 16.90
CA PHE A 77 2.21 -1.50 17.92
C PHE A 77 0.76 -1.51 17.46
N ARG A 78 0.35 -0.53 16.64
CA ARG A 78 -1.01 -0.44 16.09
C ARG A 78 -1.38 -1.63 15.20
N LEU A 79 -0.41 -2.36 14.64
CA LEU A 79 -0.66 -3.58 13.85
C LEU A 79 -1.05 -4.79 14.71
N TYR A 80 -0.70 -4.83 16.01
CA TYR A 80 -0.95 -5.99 16.86
C TYR A 80 -2.44 -6.29 17.09
N PRO A 81 -3.29 -5.30 17.43
CA PRO A 81 -4.73 -5.53 17.55
C PRO A 81 -5.34 -6.05 16.25
N GLU A 82 -4.89 -5.54 15.10
CA GLU A 82 -5.41 -5.93 13.78
C GLU A 82 -5.07 -7.38 13.45
N ILE A 83 -3.79 -7.77 13.60
CA ILE A 83 -3.33 -9.15 13.37
C ILE A 83 -4.01 -10.13 14.33
N ARG A 84 -4.21 -9.72 15.59
CA ARG A 84 -4.96 -10.52 16.57
C ARG A 84 -6.41 -10.71 16.16
N TRP A 85 -7.07 -9.65 15.68
CA TRP A 85 -8.46 -9.73 15.22
C TRP A 85 -8.60 -10.68 14.01
N VAL A 86 -7.75 -10.55 12.98
CA VAL A 86 -7.83 -11.43 11.79
C VAL A 86 -7.55 -12.88 12.16
N ASN A 87 -6.54 -13.13 13.00
CA ASN A 87 -6.23 -14.49 13.45
C ASN A 87 -7.35 -15.09 14.33
N ALA A 88 -8.04 -14.28 15.14
CA ALA A 88 -9.18 -14.72 15.94
C ALA A 88 -10.42 -15.04 15.08
N PHE A 89 -10.68 -14.23 14.04
CA PHE A 89 -11.80 -14.44 13.12
C PHE A 89 -11.71 -15.79 12.39
N ARG A 90 -10.50 -16.26 12.06
CA ARG A 90 -10.31 -17.59 11.46
C ARG A 90 -10.53 -18.75 12.44
N ILE A 91 -10.21 -18.55 13.73
CA ILE A 91 -10.23 -19.64 14.73
C ILE A 91 -11.63 -19.79 15.34
N ALA A 92 -12.45 -18.75 15.33
CA ALA A 92 -13.79 -18.81 15.89
C ALA A 92 -14.77 -19.54 14.96
N ASP A 93 -15.25 -20.70 15.41
CA ASP A 93 -16.59 -21.18 15.06
C ASP A 93 -17.62 -20.05 15.28
N PRO A 94 -18.69 -19.96 14.47
CA PRO A 94 -19.61 -18.81 14.37
C PRO A 94 -20.52 -18.61 15.60
N GLY A 95 -19.96 -18.55 16.81
CA GLY A 95 -20.71 -18.44 18.06
C GLY A 95 -19.96 -17.92 19.29
N LEU A 96 -18.67 -17.56 19.22
CA LEU A 96 -17.94 -17.05 20.40
C LEU A 96 -17.36 -15.65 20.21
N SER A 97 -17.71 -14.81 21.18
CA SER A 97 -17.48 -13.36 21.32
C SER A 97 -16.16 -12.81 20.76
N ILE A 98 -16.28 -11.83 19.86
CA ILE A 98 -15.20 -11.00 19.32
C ILE A 98 -14.64 -10.09 20.43
N SER A 99 -13.53 -10.48 21.06
CA SER A 99 -12.95 -9.73 22.19
C SER A 99 -11.96 -8.61 21.80
N ALA A 100 -11.50 -8.53 20.55
CA ALA A 100 -10.58 -7.48 20.09
C ALA A 100 -11.32 -6.48 19.19
N LYS A 101 -11.28 -5.18 19.53
CA LYS A 101 -11.81 -4.10 18.70
C LYS A 101 -10.68 -3.61 17.76
N PRO A 102 -10.66 -3.99 16.47
CA PRO A 102 -9.72 -3.44 15.52
C PRO A 102 -9.99 -1.94 15.33
N VAL A 103 -8.98 -1.16 14.98
CA VAL A 103 -9.10 0.28 14.68
C VAL A 103 -8.97 0.50 13.18
N LEU A 104 -8.00 -0.15 12.54
CA LEU A 104 -7.80 -0.13 11.09
C LEU A 104 -8.86 -0.98 10.37
N LEU A 105 -9.20 -2.15 10.92
CA LEU A 105 -10.16 -3.07 10.31
C LEU A 105 -11.60 -2.84 10.76
N THR A 106 -11.90 -1.72 11.45
CA THR A 106 -13.25 -1.41 11.97
C THR A 106 -14.36 -1.56 10.94
N PRO A 107 -14.25 -1.01 9.70
CA PRO A 107 -15.32 -1.11 8.71
C PRO A 107 -15.56 -2.54 8.22
N MET A 108 -14.50 -3.35 8.17
CA MET A 108 -14.61 -4.77 7.85
C MET A 108 -15.21 -5.56 9.00
N ALA A 109 -14.82 -5.26 10.24
CA ALA A 109 -15.37 -5.90 11.42
C ALA A 109 -16.88 -5.67 11.55
N THR A 110 -17.41 -4.54 11.09
CA THR A 110 -18.86 -4.30 11.00
C THR A 110 -19.50 -5.05 9.84
N MET A 111 -18.90 -5.03 8.64
CA MET A 111 -19.46 -5.71 7.46
C MET A 111 -19.47 -7.24 7.59
N LEU A 112 -18.45 -7.83 8.21
CA LEU A 112 -18.36 -9.27 8.46
C LEU A 112 -19.21 -9.72 9.65
N ARG A 113 -19.49 -8.81 10.61
CA ARG A 113 -20.37 -9.09 11.75
C ARG A 113 -21.84 -9.19 11.35
N ASP A 114 -22.29 -8.41 10.38
CA ASP A 114 -23.68 -8.42 9.90
C ASP A 114 -23.96 -9.54 8.86
N ARG A 115 -22.93 -10.29 8.42
CA ARG A 115 -22.99 -11.31 7.36
C ARG A 115 -22.54 -12.69 7.84
N THR A 116 -23.06 -13.16 8.98
CA THR A 116 -22.67 -14.40 9.70
C THR A 116 -23.12 -15.72 9.04
N GLY A 117 -23.48 -15.73 7.74
CA GLY A 117 -24.08 -16.89 7.07
C GLY A 117 -23.21 -17.54 6.00
N THR A 118 -22.66 -16.74 5.08
CA THR A 118 -21.74 -17.16 4.01
C THR A 118 -21.11 -15.88 3.46
N ILE A 119 -19.80 -15.73 3.64
CA ILE A 119 -19.10 -14.49 3.27
C ILE A 119 -18.72 -14.59 1.79
N SER A 120 -19.60 -14.19 0.87
CA SER A 120 -19.22 -13.92 -0.51
C SER A 120 -18.88 -12.43 -0.65
N LEU A 121 -17.66 -12.04 -0.28
CA LEU A 121 -17.16 -10.71 -0.60
C LEU A 121 -16.99 -10.62 -2.13
N SER A 122 -17.61 -9.63 -2.76
CA SER A 122 -17.34 -9.37 -4.17
C SER A 122 -15.89 -8.89 -4.34
N THR A 123 -15.23 -9.30 -5.42
CA THR A 123 -13.85 -8.86 -5.75
C THR A 123 -13.72 -7.33 -5.76
N ALA A 124 -14.80 -6.62 -6.13
CA ALA A 124 -14.87 -5.16 -6.09
C ALA A 124 -14.82 -4.59 -4.65
N ALA A 125 -15.49 -5.22 -3.68
CA ALA A 125 -15.46 -4.80 -2.27
C ALA A 125 -14.10 -5.07 -1.62
N MET A 126 -13.46 -6.21 -1.94
CA MET A 126 -12.09 -6.52 -1.50
C MET A 126 -11.10 -5.46 -1.98
N ARG A 127 -11.15 -5.10 -3.27
CA ARG A 127 -10.25 -4.10 -3.86
C ARG A 127 -10.44 -2.72 -3.24
N SER A 128 -11.69 -2.27 -3.11
CA SER A 128 -12.00 -0.98 -2.47
C SER A 128 -11.53 -0.92 -1.01
N PHE A 129 -11.66 -2.02 -0.27
CA PHE A 129 -11.16 -2.12 1.10
C PHE A 129 -9.62 -2.07 1.15
N MET A 130 -8.96 -2.82 0.26
CA MET A 130 -7.51 -2.83 0.17
C MET A 130 -6.95 -1.45 -0.17
N ASP A 131 -7.57 -0.74 -1.13
CA ASP A 131 -7.23 0.63 -1.48
C ASP A 131 -7.40 1.59 -0.29
N SER A 132 -8.46 1.41 0.52
CA SER A 132 -8.69 2.21 1.73
C SER A 132 -7.62 1.97 2.80
N ILE A 133 -7.22 0.72 3.04
CA ILE A 133 -6.12 0.41 3.95
C ILE A 133 -4.81 0.99 3.42
N GLY A 134 -4.52 0.78 2.13
CA GLY A 134 -3.31 1.27 1.48
C GLY A 134 -3.15 2.78 1.69
N SER A 135 -4.20 3.56 1.39
CA SER A 135 -4.22 5.00 1.60
C SER A 135 -3.94 5.42 3.05
N ARG A 136 -4.54 4.73 4.04
CA ARG A 136 -4.32 5.04 5.46
C ARG A 136 -2.91 4.67 5.94
N LEU A 137 -2.34 3.59 5.38
CA LEU A 137 -0.98 3.16 5.65
C LEU A 137 0.02 4.17 5.07
N ASP A 138 -0.22 4.65 3.86
CA ASP A 138 0.62 5.65 3.20
C ASP A 138 0.58 7.00 3.90
N GLU A 139 -0.59 7.46 4.35
CA GLU A 139 -0.71 8.67 5.18
C GLU A 139 0.11 8.57 6.48
N ALA A 140 0.09 7.39 7.12
CA ALA A 140 0.89 7.16 8.32
C ALA A 140 2.41 7.19 8.04
N ARG A 141 2.85 6.71 6.86
CA ARG A 141 4.26 6.75 6.40
C ARG A 141 4.74 8.15 6.06
N ASP A 142 3.86 8.95 5.44
CA ASP A 142 4.21 10.32 5.05
C ASP A 142 4.54 11.18 6.28
N THR A 143 3.81 10.99 7.38
CA THR A 143 4.11 11.65 8.66
C THR A 143 5.51 11.29 9.17
N GLY A 144 5.87 10.00 9.11
CA GLY A 144 7.19 9.53 9.50
C GLY A 144 8.32 10.13 8.65
N ARG A 145 8.16 10.12 7.32
CA ARG A 145 9.10 10.76 6.39
C ARG A 145 9.25 12.25 6.63
N TYR A 146 8.15 12.94 6.99
CA TYR A 146 8.19 14.35 7.37
C TYR A 146 9.05 14.57 8.62
N MET A 147 8.91 13.74 9.66
CA MET A 147 9.75 13.86 10.87
C MET A 147 11.24 13.67 10.60
N VAL A 148 11.59 12.74 9.69
CA VAL A 148 12.98 12.55 9.24
C VAL A 148 13.48 13.81 8.52
N GLY A 149 12.70 14.34 7.58
CA GLY A 149 13.03 15.58 6.86
C GLY A 149 13.13 16.80 7.78
N LEU A 150 12.27 16.87 8.80
CA LEU A 150 12.30 17.92 9.82
C LEU A 150 13.60 17.88 10.64
N LEU A 151 14.09 16.70 11.01
CA LEU A 151 15.38 16.56 11.70
C LEU A 151 16.57 17.01 10.83
N VAL A 152 16.55 16.68 9.54
CA VAL A 152 17.56 17.18 8.59
C VAL A 152 17.50 18.71 8.51
N PHE A 153 16.30 19.26 8.32
CA PHE A 153 16.09 20.71 8.24
C PHE A 153 16.55 21.41 9.52
N LEU A 154 16.25 20.84 10.69
CA LEU A 154 16.70 21.36 11.98
C LEU A 154 18.23 21.34 12.12
N GLY A 155 18.88 20.28 11.65
CA GLY A 155 20.35 20.22 11.60
C GLY A 155 20.94 21.32 10.70
N LEU A 156 20.35 21.54 9.52
CA LEU A 156 20.74 22.63 8.61
C LEU A 156 20.47 24.01 9.24
N LEU A 157 19.38 24.18 9.97
CA LEU A 157 19.09 25.41 10.70
C LEU A 157 20.15 25.69 11.78
N GLY A 158 20.73 24.64 12.37
CA GLY A 158 21.87 24.74 13.28
C GLY A 158 23.13 25.34 12.64
N THR A 159 23.45 24.95 11.40
CA THR A 159 24.59 25.56 10.69
C THR A 159 24.32 27.02 10.36
N PHE A 160 23.10 27.34 9.93
CA PHE A 160 22.69 28.71 9.66
C PHE A 160 22.83 29.61 10.89
N TRP A 161 22.40 29.13 12.06
CA TRP A 161 22.54 29.87 13.32
C TRP A 161 23.99 30.13 13.70
N GLY A 162 24.88 29.14 13.61
CA GLY A 162 26.29 29.39 13.94
C GLY A 162 27.01 30.25 12.90
N LEU A 163 26.58 30.25 11.63
CA LEU A 163 27.06 31.23 10.64
C LEU A 163 26.62 32.66 11.01
N LEU A 164 25.39 32.86 11.49
CA LEU A 164 24.95 34.17 11.99
C LEU A 164 25.77 34.62 13.20
N GLU A 165 26.07 33.73 14.13
CA GLU A 165 26.94 34.02 15.27
C GLU A 165 28.36 34.41 14.83
N THR A 166 28.89 33.69 13.83
CA THR A 166 30.17 33.99 13.19
C THR A 166 30.17 35.41 12.60
N ILE A 167 29.15 35.77 11.81
CA ILE A 167 29.03 37.11 11.21
C ILE A 167 28.92 38.20 12.29
N GLN A 168 28.13 37.98 13.35
CA GLN A 168 28.00 38.92 14.46
C GLN A 168 29.32 39.10 15.23
N SER A 169 30.11 38.03 15.37
CA SER A 169 31.42 38.11 16.03
C SER A 169 32.45 38.88 15.19
N VAL A 170 32.45 38.69 13.86
CA VAL A 170 33.30 39.46 12.94
C VAL A 170 32.90 40.94 12.95
N GLY A 171 31.59 41.24 12.92
CA GLY A 171 31.11 42.62 13.02
C GLY A 171 31.57 43.31 14.30
N ARG A 172 31.47 42.63 15.45
CA ARG A 172 31.99 43.14 16.73
C ARG A 172 33.50 43.33 16.72
N ALA A 173 34.25 42.39 16.16
CA ALA A 173 35.71 42.49 16.06
C ALA A 173 36.16 43.72 15.25
N ILE A 174 35.45 44.02 14.15
CA ILE A 174 35.69 45.22 13.33
C ILE A 174 35.35 46.49 14.12
N ASP A 175 34.24 46.51 14.85
CA ASP A 175 33.80 47.67 15.64
C ASP A 175 34.74 47.96 16.82
N THR A 176 35.33 46.93 17.43
CA THR A 176 36.32 47.04 18.50
C THR A 176 37.70 47.50 18.03
N LEU A 177 38.00 47.40 16.72
CA LEU A 177 39.25 47.88 16.14
C LEU A 177 39.21 49.41 16.00
N ASP A 178 39.18 50.13 17.12
CA ASP A 178 39.28 51.58 17.13
C ASP A 178 40.72 52.00 16.75
N THR A 179 40.83 52.82 15.70
CA THR A 179 42.10 53.30 15.13
C THR A 179 42.82 54.31 16.04
N LYS A 180 42.28 54.59 17.23
CA LYS A 180 42.84 55.52 18.23
C LYS A 180 43.66 54.84 19.33
N ALA A 181 43.70 53.51 19.41
CA ALA A 181 44.49 52.80 20.42
C ALA A 181 45.99 52.89 20.09
N SER A 182 46.77 53.52 20.98
CA SER A 182 48.21 53.77 20.79
C SER A 182 49.10 52.55 21.11
N ASP A 183 48.52 51.44 21.57
CA ASP A 183 49.28 50.27 22.03
C ASP A 183 49.14 49.08 21.07
N ASN A 184 50.18 48.87 20.26
CA ASN A 184 50.24 47.83 19.22
C ASN A 184 50.09 46.41 19.78
N VAL A 185 50.42 46.17 21.05
CA VAL A 185 50.28 44.85 21.69
C VAL A 185 48.81 44.55 22.00
N GLN A 186 48.06 45.58 22.43
CA GLN A 186 46.63 45.48 22.71
C GLN A 186 45.84 45.20 21.42
N LEU A 187 46.14 45.95 20.35
CA LEU A 187 45.54 45.76 19.03
C LEU A 187 45.73 44.34 18.49
N PHE A 188 46.94 43.76 18.66
CA PHE A 188 47.20 42.39 18.22
C PHE A 188 46.43 41.35 19.05
N SER A 189 46.28 41.58 20.37
CA SER A 189 45.47 40.73 21.24
C SER A 189 43.99 40.76 20.85
N ASP A 190 43.46 41.96 20.57
CA ASP A 190 42.06 42.15 20.19
C ASP A 190 41.76 41.55 18.81
N LEU A 191 42.69 41.68 17.86
CA LEU A 191 42.58 41.05 16.54
C LEU A 191 42.63 39.52 16.64
N LYS A 192 43.49 38.98 17.52
CA LYS A 192 43.53 37.54 17.81
C LYS A 192 42.21 37.05 18.44
N ALA A 193 41.63 37.79 19.37
CA ALA A 193 40.35 37.47 20.00
C ALA A 193 39.19 37.58 18.99
N GLY A 194 39.21 38.62 18.14
CA GLY A 194 38.24 38.85 17.08
C GLY A 194 38.23 37.79 15.99
N LEU A 195 39.36 37.11 15.75
CA LEU A 195 39.47 35.99 14.81
C LEU A 195 39.18 34.62 15.45
N SER A 196 39.35 34.45 16.76
CA SER A 196 39.12 33.16 17.43
C SER A 196 37.64 32.88 17.70
N ALA A 197 36.85 33.91 18.00
CA ALA A 197 35.41 33.78 18.23
C ALA A 197 34.62 33.25 17.00
N PRO A 198 34.85 33.76 15.76
CA PRO A 198 34.27 33.19 14.54
C PRO A 198 34.61 31.70 14.36
N LEU A 199 35.84 31.30 14.69
CA LEU A 199 36.30 29.92 14.55
C LEU A 199 35.56 28.97 15.53
N ALA A 200 35.31 29.45 16.74
CA ALA A 200 34.55 28.70 17.74
C ALA A 200 33.07 28.58 17.36
N GLY A 201 32.44 29.65 16.86
CA GLY A 201 31.05 29.65 16.39
C GLY A 201 30.78 28.70 15.23
N MET A 202 31.80 28.44 14.39
CA MET A 202 31.69 27.43 13.32
C MET A 202 31.60 26.00 13.89
N GLY A 203 32.37 25.70 14.95
CA GLY A 203 32.36 24.39 15.60
C GLY A 203 31.04 24.06 16.30
N THR A 204 30.40 25.06 16.92
CA THR A 204 29.08 24.91 17.54
C THR A 204 28.00 24.63 16.48
N ALA A 205 28.01 25.37 15.37
CA ALA A 205 27.09 25.20 14.22
C ALA A 205 27.16 23.78 13.64
N PHE A 206 28.39 23.30 13.41
CA PHE A 206 28.62 21.98 12.83
C PHE A 206 28.12 20.86 13.74
N SER A 207 28.32 20.99 15.05
CA SER A 207 27.89 19.98 16.02
C SER A 207 26.36 19.81 16.06
N SER A 208 25.60 20.91 15.96
CA SER A 208 24.14 20.87 15.89
C SER A 208 23.63 20.19 14.62
N SER A 209 24.30 20.42 13.48
CA SER A 209 24.02 19.73 12.22
C SER A 209 24.28 18.23 12.31
N LEU A 210 25.40 17.84 12.93
CA LEU A 210 25.72 16.43 13.13
C LEU A 210 24.67 15.73 14.00
N LEU A 211 24.17 16.40 15.05
CA LEU A 211 23.07 15.91 15.87
C LEU A 211 21.79 15.71 15.06
N GLY A 212 21.40 16.70 14.25
CA GLY A 212 20.20 16.62 13.40
C GLY A 212 20.30 15.52 12.34
N LEU A 213 21.43 15.42 11.65
CA LEU A 213 21.68 14.39 10.64
C LEU A 213 21.74 12.99 11.27
N SER A 214 22.45 12.83 12.39
CA SER A 214 22.51 11.54 13.11
C SER A 214 21.13 11.13 13.61
N GLY A 215 20.35 12.07 14.16
CA GLY A 215 18.97 11.85 14.54
C GLY A 215 18.10 11.42 13.36
N SER A 216 18.25 12.07 12.20
CA SER A 216 17.50 11.72 10.99
C SER A 216 17.82 10.30 10.49
N LEU A 217 19.08 9.85 10.63
CA LEU A 217 19.48 8.48 10.28
C LEU A 217 18.85 7.46 11.23
N ILE A 218 18.85 7.75 12.53
CA ILE A 218 18.22 6.89 13.55
C ILE A 218 16.73 6.75 13.24
N LEU A 219 16.04 7.87 13.05
CA LEU A 219 14.61 7.88 12.76
C LEU A 219 14.30 7.25 11.39
N GLY A 220 15.13 7.51 10.39
CA GLY A 220 15.00 6.92 9.05
C GLY A 220 15.08 5.40 9.08
N PHE A 221 15.97 4.81 9.89
CA PHE A 221 16.01 3.37 10.08
C PHE A 221 14.73 2.83 10.75
N LEU A 222 14.21 3.51 11.78
CA LEU A 222 12.98 3.11 12.45
C LEU A 222 11.77 3.16 11.51
N GLU A 223 11.69 4.21 10.69
CA GLU A 223 10.66 4.35 9.65
C GLU A 223 10.74 3.24 8.59
N LEU A 224 11.95 2.83 8.19
CA LEU A 224 12.10 1.68 7.29
C LEU A 224 11.56 0.39 7.93
N GLN A 225 11.86 0.12 9.20
CA GLN A 225 11.32 -1.06 9.90
C GLN A 225 9.79 -1.00 10.03
N ALA A 226 9.24 0.18 10.33
CA ALA A 226 7.80 0.39 10.38
C ALA A 226 7.16 0.17 9.00
N SER A 227 7.72 0.74 7.94
CA SER A 227 7.23 0.58 6.57
C SER A 227 7.23 -0.89 6.12
N HIS A 228 8.29 -1.63 6.43
CA HIS A 228 8.36 -3.07 6.17
C HIS A 228 7.29 -3.87 6.93
N ALA A 229 7.04 -3.54 8.20
CA ALA A 229 5.98 -4.19 8.98
C ALA A 229 4.59 -3.95 8.37
N HIS A 230 4.30 -2.73 7.91
CA HIS A 230 3.04 -2.39 7.24
C HIS A 230 2.90 -3.07 5.88
N ASN A 231 3.93 -3.07 5.04
CA ASN A 231 3.91 -3.76 3.74
C ASN A 231 3.68 -5.26 3.90
N ARG A 232 4.35 -5.87 4.89
CA ARG A 232 4.13 -7.29 5.20
C ARG A 232 2.68 -7.55 5.60
N PHE A 233 2.13 -6.73 6.50
CA PHE A 233 0.74 -6.87 6.93
C PHE A 233 -0.25 -6.68 5.77
N TYR A 234 -0.04 -5.69 4.90
CA TYR A 234 -0.86 -5.47 3.71
C TYR A 234 -0.86 -6.68 2.79
N ASN A 235 0.32 -7.21 2.45
CA ASN A 235 0.44 -8.39 1.59
C ASN A 235 -0.17 -9.64 2.24
N GLU A 236 0.03 -9.83 3.56
CA GLU A 236 -0.57 -10.95 4.30
C GLU A 236 -2.10 -10.83 4.41
N LEU A 237 -2.65 -9.61 4.48
CA LEU A 237 -4.08 -9.36 4.41
C LEU A 237 -4.66 -9.66 3.02
N GLU A 238 -3.95 -9.26 1.96
CA GLU A 238 -4.32 -9.54 0.58
C GLU A 238 -4.40 -11.04 0.30
N GLU A 239 -3.36 -11.78 0.69
CA GLU A 239 -3.34 -13.24 0.61
C GLU A 239 -4.44 -13.90 1.45
N TRP A 240 -4.76 -13.33 2.61
CA TRP A 240 -5.85 -13.87 3.44
C TRP A 240 -7.24 -13.62 2.82
N LEU A 241 -7.45 -12.45 2.22
CA LEU A 241 -8.71 -12.09 1.54
C LEU A 241 -8.89 -12.86 0.21
N SER A 242 -7.82 -13.09 -0.55
CA SER A 242 -7.88 -13.93 -1.75
C SER A 242 -8.29 -15.36 -1.39
N GLY A 243 -7.72 -15.92 -0.31
CA GLY A 243 -8.10 -17.25 0.18
C GLY A 243 -9.58 -17.38 0.57
N ILE A 244 -10.20 -16.33 1.14
CA ILE A 244 -11.65 -16.34 1.44
C ILE A 244 -12.50 -16.27 0.16
N THR A 245 -12.02 -15.53 -0.84
CA THR A 245 -12.73 -15.30 -2.10
C THR A 245 -12.68 -16.54 -3.01
N GLU A 246 -11.52 -17.20 -3.12
CA GLU A 246 -11.35 -18.42 -3.93
C GLU A 246 -12.08 -19.65 -3.35
N LEU A 247 -12.22 -19.72 -2.03
CA LEU A 247 -12.97 -20.80 -1.36
C LEU A 247 -14.49 -20.62 -1.42
N THR A 248 -14.98 -19.49 -1.98
CA THR A 248 -16.41 -19.25 -2.22
C THR A 248 -16.71 -19.13 -3.73
N PRO A 249 -16.54 -20.19 -4.54
CA PRO A 249 -17.20 -20.25 -5.83
C PRO A 249 -18.69 -20.54 -5.57
N GLY A 250 -19.51 -19.49 -5.54
CA GLY A 250 -20.96 -19.61 -5.78
C GLY A 250 -21.74 -20.52 -4.82
N GLY A 251 -21.65 -20.28 -3.52
CA GLY A 251 -22.72 -20.71 -2.59
C GLY A 251 -23.92 -19.78 -2.73
N THR A 252 -24.86 -20.11 -3.63
CA THR A 252 -26.20 -19.48 -3.78
C THR A 252 -26.24 -17.99 -4.16
N ALA A 253 -25.48 -17.56 -5.17
CA ALA A 253 -25.77 -16.34 -5.91
C ALA A 253 -26.13 -16.70 -7.36
N VAL A 254 -27.33 -17.29 -7.53
CA VAL A 254 -27.98 -17.39 -8.84
C VAL A 254 -28.34 -15.97 -9.27
N GLY A 255 -27.57 -15.40 -10.18
CA GLY A 255 -27.92 -14.16 -10.89
C GLY A 255 -26.72 -13.27 -11.15
N SER A 256 -26.39 -13.10 -12.43
CA SER A 256 -25.42 -12.16 -13.04
C SER A 256 -23.96 -12.62 -13.20
N SER A 257 -23.20 -13.01 -12.16
CA SER A 257 -21.75 -13.27 -12.32
C SER A 257 -21.43 -14.63 -12.96
N ASP A 258 -22.20 -15.66 -12.60
CA ASP A 258 -22.06 -17.01 -13.17
C ASP A 258 -22.53 -17.10 -14.62
N TYR A 259 -23.43 -16.22 -15.07
CA TYR A 259 -23.82 -16.14 -16.47
C TYR A 259 -22.66 -15.66 -17.32
N VAL A 260 -21.98 -14.58 -16.92
CA VAL A 260 -20.83 -14.06 -17.65
C VAL A 260 -19.67 -15.06 -17.64
N ASN A 261 -19.41 -15.73 -16.51
CA ASN A 261 -18.33 -16.71 -16.42
C ASN A 261 -18.63 -18.02 -17.17
N ARG A 262 -19.86 -18.53 -17.11
CA ARG A 262 -20.27 -19.70 -17.93
C ARG A 262 -20.36 -19.36 -19.40
N GLN A 263 -20.75 -18.14 -19.75
CA GLN A 263 -20.78 -17.69 -21.14
C GLN A 263 -19.37 -17.47 -21.68
N LEU A 264 -18.43 -17.00 -20.86
CA LEU A 264 -17.02 -16.89 -21.24
C LEU A 264 -16.39 -18.28 -21.40
N LEU A 265 -16.64 -19.20 -20.46
CA LEU A 265 -16.18 -20.60 -20.56
C LEU A 265 -16.84 -21.33 -21.74
N GLY A 266 -18.12 -21.11 -21.99
CA GLY A 266 -18.84 -21.63 -23.16
C GLY A 266 -18.27 -21.08 -24.46
N ALA A 267 -18.02 -19.76 -24.53
CA ALA A 267 -17.41 -19.12 -25.69
C ALA A 267 -15.97 -19.60 -25.95
N ILE A 268 -15.19 -19.90 -24.91
CA ILE A 268 -13.84 -20.48 -25.05
C ILE A 268 -13.91 -21.92 -25.59
N VAL A 269 -14.85 -22.73 -25.11
CA VAL A 269 -15.05 -24.10 -25.60
C VAL A 269 -15.57 -24.09 -27.05
N ASP A 270 -16.49 -23.20 -27.38
CA ASP A 270 -17.00 -23.04 -28.74
C ASP A 270 -15.91 -22.49 -29.69
N MET A 271 -15.03 -21.61 -29.19
CA MET A 271 -13.87 -21.13 -29.94
C MET A 271 -12.85 -22.25 -30.18
N GLN A 272 -12.62 -23.14 -29.21
CA GLN A 272 -11.75 -24.31 -29.38
C GLN A 272 -12.33 -25.28 -30.40
N LYS A 273 -13.64 -25.57 -30.34
CA LYS A 273 -14.31 -26.39 -31.35
C LYS A 273 -14.26 -25.76 -32.74
N ALA A 274 -14.49 -24.45 -32.85
CA ALA A 274 -14.38 -23.74 -34.12
C ALA A 274 -12.95 -23.77 -34.67
N LEU A 275 -11.93 -23.71 -33.80
CA LEU A 275 -10.53 -23.86 -34.19
C LEU A 275 -10.21 -25.28 -34.64
N GLU A 276 -10.75 -26.30 -33.96
CA GLU A 276 -10.58 -27.70 -34.35
C GLU A 276 -11.27 -27.98 -35.70
N ASP A 277 -12.49 -27.50 -35.89
CA ASP A 277 -13.22 -27.61 -37.17
C ASP A 277 -12.50 -26.87 -38.30
N PHE A 278 -11.95 -25.68 -38.03
CA PHE A 278 -11.16 -24.93 -39.01
C PHE A 278 -9.84 -25.64 -39.35
N THR A 279 -9.19 -26.22 -38.34
CA THR A 279 -7.94 -26.99 -38.50
C THR A 279 -8.18 -28.30 -39.24
N ALA A 280 -9.30 -28.97 -38.98
CA ALA A 280 -9.72 -30.17 -39.68
C ALA A 280 -10.00 -29.86 -41.16
N ARG A 281 -10.67 -28.74 -41.46
CA ARG A 281 -10.92 -28.28 -42.85
C ARG A 281 -9.63 -27.88 -43.58
N LEU A 282 -8.64 -27.34 -42.87
CA LEU A 282 -7.30 -27.12 -43.43
C LEU A 282 -6.55 -28.44 -43.68
N GLY A 283 -6.77 -29.45 -42.84
CA GLY A 283 -6.22 -30.80 -43.01
C GLY A 283 -6.85 -31.60 -44.14
N GLU A 284 -8.08 -31.27 -44.54
CA GLU A 284 -8.78 -31.91 -45.66
C GLU A 284 -8.47 -31.27 -47.03
N GLN A 285 -7.56 -30.29 -47.12
CA GLN A 285 -7.03 -29.88 -48.41
C GLN A 285 -6.21 -31.03 -49.01
N PRO A 286 -6.61 -31.59 -50.16
CA PRO A 286 -5.83 -32.65 -50.81
C PRO A 286 -4.49 -32.04 -51.22
N VAL A 287 -3.40 -32.58 -50.69
CA VAL A 287 -2.04 -32.28 -51.18
C VAL A 287 -1.97 -32.80 -52.61
N VAL A 288 -2.23 -31.91 -53.58
CA VAL A 288 -2.07 -32.18 -55.01
C VAL A 288 -0.56 -32.23 -55.31
N PRO A 289 -0.01 -33.34 -55.83
CA PRO A 289 1.39 -33.38 -56.25
C PRO A 289 1.60 -32.49 -57.50
N PRO A 290 2.81 -31.98 -57.73
CA PRO A 290 3.03 -30.94 -58.73
C PRO A 290 2.95 -31.51 -60.14
N ARG A 291 1.96 -31.07 -60.93
CA ARG A 291 1.96 -31.23 -62.40
C ARG A 291 1.61 -29.92 -63.12
N MET A 292 2.69 -29.34 -63.67
CA MET A 292 2.86 -28.57 -64.90
C MET A 292 1.64 -28.04 -65.68
N LEU A 293 1.75 -26.73 -65.95
CA LEU A 293 1.26 -25.92 -67.09
C LEU A 293 -0.25 -25.92 -67.46
N GLY A 294 -0.86 -24.75 -67.23
CA GLY A 294 -1.55 -24.01 -68.30
C GLY A 294 -3.07 -23.86 -68.19
N GLN A 295 -3.57 -22.80 -67.54
CA GLN A 295 -4.58 -21.85 -68.09
C GLN A 295 -5.00 -20.81 -67.03
N PRO A 296 -5.33 -19.56 -67.41
CA PRO A 296 -5.89 -18.58 -66.49
C PRO A 296 -7.41 -18.78 -66.39
N GLN A 297 -7.90 -19.31 -65.26
CA GLN A 297 -9.33 -19.30 -64.95
C GLN A 297 -9.64 -18.21 -63.93
N GLY A 298 -10.57 -17.34 -64.31
CA GLY A 298 -11.03 -16.20 -63.53
C GLY A 298 -11.69 -16.62 -62.21
N ALA A 299 -11.77 -15.66 -61.29
CA ALA A 299 -12.30 -15.80 -59.94
C ALA A 299 -13.50 -16.75 -59.88
N ASN A 300 -13.32 -17.86 -59.15
CA ASN A 300 -14.31 -18.93 -59.05
C ASN A 300 -15.63 -18.37 -58.47
N PRO A 301 -16.77 -18.53 -59.15
CA PRO A 301 -18.07 -18.09 -58.64
C PRO A 301 -18.49 -18.82 -57.35
N GLU A 302 -17.82 -19.93 -57.01
CA GLU A 302 -18.00 -20.64 -55.75
C GLU A 302 -17.38 -19.92 -54.55
N GLU A 303 -16.19 -19.31 -54.71
CA GLU A 303 -15.53 -18.54 -53.64
C GLU A 303 -16.33 -17.26 -53.31
N VAL A 304 -16.91 -16.61 -54.32
CA VAL A 304 -17.80 -15.45 -54.13
C VAL A 304 -19.11 -15.86 -53.45
N ARG A 305 -19.64 -17.06 -53.74
CA ARG A 305 -20.83 -17.60 -53.07
C ARG A 305 -20.56 -18.00 -51.62
N ASP A 306 -19.36 -18.49 -51.32
CA ASP A 306 -18.95 -18.80 -49.95
C ASP A 306 -18.75 -17.53 -49.13
N LEU A 307 -18.12 -16.50 -49.70
CA LEU A 307 -18.02 -15.19 -49.06
C LEU A 307 -19.41 -14.56 -48.84
N ALA A 308 -20.31 -14.64 -49.81
CA ALA A 308 -21.68 -14.15 -49.67
C ALA A 308 -22.47 -14.88 -48.58
N ARG A 309 -22.26 -16.20 -48.43
CA ARG A 309 -22.84 -16.99 -47.32
C ARG A 309 -22.25 -16.58 -45.97
N GLY A 310 -20.93 -16.41 -45.88
CA GLY A 310 -20.25 -15.95 -44.66
C GLY A 310 -20.71 -14.57 -44.22
N VAL A 311 -20.84 -13.61 -45.15
CA VAL A 311 -21.35 -12.27 -44.86
C VAL A 311 -22.81 -12.32 -44.39
N ASN A 312 -23.67 -13.13 -45.03
CA ASN A 312 -25.06 -13.25 -44.62
C ASN A 312 -25.20 -13.89 -43.23
N GLN A 313 -24.34 -14.85 -42.89
CA GLN A 313 -24.28 -15.46 -41.56
C GLN A 313 -23.82 -14.45 -40.50
N LEU A 314 -22.81 -13.65 -40.80
CA LEU A 314 -22.32 -12.58 -39.91
C LEU A 314 -23.39 -11.50 -39.67
N VAL A 315 -24.13 -11.11 -40.72
CA VAL A 315 -25.22 -10.13 -40.62
C VAL A 315 -26.38 -10.69 -39.78
N THR A 316 -26.68 -11.97 -39.92
CA THR A 316 -27.72 -12.63 -39.13
C THR A 316 -27.32 -12.71 -37.65
N GLN A 317 -26.06 -13.01 -37.38
CA GLN A 317 -25.50 -13.03 -36.03
C GLN A 317 -25.47 -11.64 -35.38
N MET A 318 -25.04 -10.61 -36.10
CA MET A 318 -25.09 -9.22 -35.65
C MET A 318 -26.52 -8.78 -35.30
N ARG A 319 -27.52 -9.16 -36.10
CA ARG A 319 -28.94 -8.86 -35.81
C ARG A 319 -29.43 -9.58 -34.55
N SER A 320 -29.02 -10.82 -34.32
CA SER A 320 -29.37 -11.53 -33.08
C SER A 320 -28.70 -10.91 -31.85
N GLU A 321 -27.43 -10.51 -31.94
CA GLU A 321 -26.73 -9.85 -30.84
C GLU A 321 -27.33 -8.47 -30.54
N GLN A 322 -27.66 -7.67 -31.56
CA GLN A 322 -28.33 -6.39 -31.38
C GLN A 322 -29.73 -6.54 -30.76
N LYS A 323 -30.44 -7.63 -31.04
CA LYS A 323 -31.74 -7.92 -30.42
C LYS A 323 -31.58 -8.20 -28.93
N VAL A 324 -30.61 -9.03 -28.55
CA VAL A 324 -30.30 -9.34 -27.14
C VAL A 324 -29.87 -8.08 -26.38
N VAL A 325 -29.06 -7.21 -26.99
CA VAL A 325 -28.66 -5.94 -26.37
C VAL A 325 -29.86 -5.03 -26.14
N ARG A 326 -30.81 -4.95 -27.10
CA ARG A 326 -32.03 -4.17 -26.91
C ARG A 326 -32.92 -4.73 -25.80
N GLU A 327 -33.14 -6.05 -25.79
CA GLU A 327 -33.92 -6.71 -24.74
C GLU A 327 -33.28 -6.50 -23.35
N TRP A 328 -31.95 -6.56 -23.26
CA TRP A 328 -31.22 -6.29 -22.02
C TRP A 328 -31.34 -4.82 -21.56
N VAL A 329 -31.27 -3.86 -22.49
CA VAL A 329 -31.45 -2.42 -22.17
C VAL A 329 -32.87 -2.15 -21.67
N ASP A 330 -33.88 -2.74 -22.30
CA ASP A 330 -35.28 -2.58 -21.89
C ASP A 330 -35.52 -3.20 -20.50
N GLU A 331 -34.94 -4.38 -20.23
CA GLU A 331 -35.03 -5.05 -18.93
C GLU A 331 -34.34 -4.24 -17.81
N GLN A 332 -33.18 -3.63 -18.11
CA GLN A 332 -32.49 -2.77 -17.16
C GLN A 332 -33.27 -1.48 -16.86
N ALA A 333 -33.87 -0.86 -17.88
CA ALA A 333 -34.69 0.33 -17.71
C ALA A 333 -35.92 0.05 -16.84
N GLN A 334 -36.55 -1.12 -17.02
CA GLN A 334 -37.68 -1.55 -16.22
C GLN A 334 -37.30 -1.81 -14.75
N GLN A 335 -36.15 -2.48 -14.51
CA GLN A 335 -35.62 -2.67 -13.15
C GLN A 335 -35.33 -1.33 -12.44
N GLN A 336 -34.72 -0.36 -13.14
CA GLN A 336 -34.46 0.95 -12.55
C GLN A 336 -35.75 1.70 -12.21
N ALA A 337 -36.76 1.63 -13.07
CA ALA A 337 -38.07 2.23 -12.81
C ALA A 337 -38.74 1.59 -11.58
N GLU A 338 -38.64 0.27 -11.44
CA GLU A 338 -39.17 -0.47 -10.29
C GLU A 338 -38.45 -0.06 -8.99
N VAL A 339 -37.11 -0.02 -8.99
CA VAL A 339 -36.32 0.44 -7.83
C VAL A 339 -36.67 1.89 -7.45
N ALA A 340 -36.81 2.79 -8.43
CA ALA A 340 -37.21 4.17 -8.18
C ALA A 340 -38.61 4.25 -7.55
N SER A 341 -39.54 3.39 -8.00
CA SER A 341 -40.89 3.31 -7.42
C SER A 341 -40.90 2.76 -5.99
N MET A 342 -40.08 1.76 -5.69
CA MET A 342 -39.91 1.21 -4.35
C MET A 342 -39.31 2.25 -3.40
N LEU A 343 -38.31 2.99 -3.84
CA LEU A 343 -37.71 4.09 -3.06
C LEU A 343 -38.73 5.21 -2.79
N LYS A 344 -39.56 5.55 -3.79
CA LYS A 344 -40.65 6.52 -3.61
C LYS A 344 -41.70 6.04 -2.60
N ASN A 345 -42.13 4.79 -2.70
CA ASN A 345 -43.07 4.19 -1.75
C ASN A 345 -42.51 4.14 -0.33
N LEU A 346 -41.21 3.85 -0.18
CA LEU A 346 -40.51 3.88 1.11
C LEU A 346 -40.45 5.30 1.68
N ALA A 347 -40.14 6.30 0.84
CA ALA A 347 -40.12 7.70 1.24
C ALA A 347 -41.52 8.21 1.67
N ASP A 348 -42.58 7.81 0.96
CA ASP A 348 -43.96 8.15 1.30
C ASP A 348 -44.49 7.38 2.54
N ALA A 349 -43.96 6.20 2.83
CA ALA A 349 -44.23 5.49 4.08
C ALA A 349 -43.55 6.17 5.27
N MET A 350 -42.31 6.63 5.12
CA MET A 350 -41.61 7.38 6.17
C MET A 350 -42.27 8.74 6.46
N LYS A 351 -42.76 9.44 5.42
CA LYS A 351 -43.50 10.71 5.59
C LYS A 351 -44.85 10.60 6.30
N ARG A 352 -45.45 9.40 6.34
CA ARG A 352 -46.73 9.14 7.02
C ARG A 352 -46.55 8.58 8.44
N GLY A 353 -45.31 8.39 8.88
CA GLY A 353 -44.94 7.82 10.17
C GLY A 353 -44.52 8.84 11.24
N ASP A 354 -44.60 10.13 10.94
CA ASP A 354 -44.63 11.25 11.91
C ASP A 354 -46.07 11.79 11.99
#